data_AF-A0A672R3G3-F1
#
_entry.id   AF-A0A672R3G3-F1
#
_cell.length_a   1.000
_cell.length_b   1.000
_cell.length_c   1.000
_cell.angle_alpha   90.00
_cell.angle_beta   90.00
_cell.angle_gamma   90.00
#
_symmetry.space_group_name_H-M   'P 1'
#
loop_
_entity.id
_entity.type
_entity.pdbx_description
1 polymer ?
#
loop_
_entity_poly.entity_id
_entity_poly.type
_entity_poly.pdbx_seq_one_letter_code
_entity_poly.pdbx_strand_id
1 'polypeptide(L)'
;MIVKFLKANNARFTQELKLTLLALTIQQEKPELESKKTKLLQQKEEKKIQLAQLEESLLETLATAQGNILENKELIKSLNQTKASSALIQSHRLQTSLDQESDTYLPLAETASEMYFVITDLCKIYNMYRLSLASFLPLFHRALQESESTDVRMSMLESRLKNMVYEYICRSLFKEWDVFTGLIVGDMVREKVSLCLSSGLPEVPFPSWIDQERLMAVALLKSTFPVLYQSLCLNDSDQWFTFSRSSCCDQRRRSPSFSR
;
A
#
# COMPACT_ATOMS: atom_id res chain seq x y z
N MET A 1 22.75 10.69 13.61
CA MET A 1 21.61 11.62 13.82
C MET A 1 20.57 11.50 12.71
N ILE A 2 20.96 11.57 11.44
CA ILE A 2 20.07 11.49 10.25
C ILE A 2 19.25 10.18 10.18
N VAL A 3 19.88 9.01 10.37
CA VAL A 3 19.15 7.71 10.33
C VAL A 3 18.10 7.59 11.44
N LYS A 4 18.37 8.14 12.63
CA LYS A 4 17.38 8.17 13.73
C LYS A 4 16.21 9.10 13.42
N PHE A 5 16.49 10.26 12.83
CA PHE A 5 15.48 11.22 12.40
C PHE A 5 14.59 10.65 11.28
N LEU A 6 15.18 9.99 10.28
CA LEU A 6 14.43 9.34 9.21
C LEU A 6 13.55 8.19 9.71
N LYS A 7 14.05 7.36 10.64
CA LYS A 7 13.25 6.31 11.28
C LYS A 7 12.09 6.88 12.10
N ALA A 8 12.33 7.95 12.85
CA ALA A 8 11.30 8.61 13.65
C ALA A 8 10.22 9.28 12.77
N ASN A 9 10.60 9.96 11.69
CA ASN A 9 9.65 10.54 10.75
C ASN A 9 8.83 9.48 10.02
N ASN A 10 9.45 8.35 9.63
CA ASN A 10 8.72 7.28 8.97
C ASN A 10 7.72 6.62 9.92
N ALA A 11 8.12 6.35 11.17
CA ALA A 11 7.23 5.81 12.20
C ALA A 11 6.04 6.76 12.49
N ARG A 12 6.31 8.08 12.56
CA ARG A 12 5.27 9.09 12.72
C ARG A 12 4.30 9.09 11.54
N PHE A 13 4.82 9.04 10.31
CA PHE A 13 4.00 9.01 9.10
C PHE A 13 3.14 7.74 9.02
N THR A 14 3.67 6.58 9.41
CA THR A 14 2.90 5.32 9.52
C THR A 14 1.74 5.46 10.50
N GLN A 15 1.98 6.07 11.66
CA GLN A 15 0.95 6.27 12.67
C GLN A 15 -0.11 7.28 12.20
N GLU A 16 0.30 8.38 11.58
CA GLU A 16 -0.61 9.38 11.00
C GLU A 16 -1.49 8.78 9.90
N LEU A 17 -0.92 7.95 9.01
CA LEU A 17 -1.68 7.26 7.98
C LEU A 17 -2.69 6.29 8.57
N LYS A 18 -2.29 5.46 9.55
CA LYS A 18 -3.20 4.55 10.24
C LYS A 18 -4.41 5.28 10.83
N LEU A 19 -4.16 6.38 11.54
CA LEU A 19 -5.22 7.19 12.14
C LEU A 19 -6.14 7.81 11.09
N THR A 20 -5.57 8.24 9.95
CA THR A 20 -6.35 8.78 8.83
C THR A 20 -7.26 7.72 8.22
N LEU A 21 -6.74 6.52 7.96
CA LEU A 21 -7.52 5.41 7.41
C LEU A 21 -8.60 4.94 8.39
N LEU A 22 -8.31 4.93 9.69
CA LEU A 22 -9.30 4.62 10.73
C LEU A 22 -10.46 5.61 10.73
N ALA A 23 -10.17 6.92 10.66
CA ALA A 23 -11.20 7.95 10.60
C ALA A 23 -12.09 7.78 9.36
N LEU A 24 -11.51 7.49 8.19
CA LEU A 24 -12.26 7.22 6.96
C LEU A 24 -13.15 5.97 7.08
N THR A 25 -12.66 4.90 7.70
CA THR A 25 -13.46 3.69 7.96
C THR A 25 -14.64 4.00 8.86
N ILE A 26 -14.43 4.70 9.98
CA ILE A 26 -15.49 5.05 10.93
C ILE A 26 -16.52 5.97 10.29
N GLN A 27 -16.08 6.95 9.50
CA GLN A 27 -16.96 7.86 8.76
C GLN A 27 -17.92 7.10 7.84
N GLN A 28 -17.43 6.05 7.18
CA GLN A 28 -18.22 5.24 6.24
C GLN A 28 -19.10 4.20 6.96
N GLU A 29 -18.54 3.47 7.93
CA GLU A 29 -19.22 2.33 8.57
C GLU A 29 -20.17 2.79 9.70
N LYS A 30 -19.84 3.87 10.41
CA LYS A 30 -20.59 4.33 11.57
C LYS A 30 -20.57 5.86 11.70
N PRO A 31 -21.28 6.60 10.82
CA PRO A 31 -21.28 8.06 10.83
C PRO A 31 -21.77 8.67 12.15
N GLU A 32 -22.63 7.96 12.90
CA GLU A 32 -23.05 8.38 14.23
C GLU A 32 -21.92 8.39 15.25
N LEU A 33 -21.01 7.40 15.18
CA LEU A 33 -19.83 7.32 16.04
C LEU A 33 -18.90 8.51 15.75
N GLU A 34 -18.68 8.81 14.46
CA GLU A 34 -17.90 9.98 14.05
C GLU A 34 -18.52 11.28 14.57
N SER A 35 -19.84 11.45 14.40
CA SER A 35 -20.55 12.62 14.93
C SER A 35 -20.38 12.78 16.45
N LYS A 36 -20.48 11.69 17.22
CA LYS A 36 -20.25 11.71 18.68
C LYS A 36 -18.83 12.11 19.02
N LYS A 37 -17.83 11.59 18.29
CA LYS A 37 -16.42 11.97 18.48
C LYS A 37 -16.17 13.44 18.16
N THR A 38 -16.69 13.96 17.05
CA THR A 38 -16.57 15.37 16.68
C THR A 38 -17.20 16.28 17.74
N LYS A 39 -18.41 15.95 18.23
CA LYS A 39 -19.08 16.71 19.29
C LYS A 39 -18.28 16.71 20.59
N LEU A 40 -17.74 15.56 20.99
CA LEU A 40 -16.92 15.45 22.19
C LEU A 40 -15.62 16.27 22.09
N LEU A 41 -14.99 16.27 20.92
CA LEU A 41 -13.82 17.11 20.62
C LEU A 41 -14.16 18.60 20.73
N GLN A 42 -15.26 19.04 20.13
CA GLN A 42 -15.73 20.43 20.22
C GLN A 42 -15.97 20.85 21.68
N GLN A 43 -16.66 20.01 22.46
CA GLN A 43 -16.89 20.28 23.89
C GLN A 43 -15.59 20.36 24.69
N LYS A 44 -14.61 19.50 24.40
CA LYS A 44 -13.29 19.54 25.05
C LYS A 44 -12.55 20.83 24.71
N GLU A 45 -12.56 21.25 23.45
CA GLU A 45 -11.88 22.46 23.02
C GLU A 45 -12.54 23.71 23.63
N GLU A 46 -13.87 23.77 23.66
CA GLU A 46 -14.61 24.86 24.31
C GLU A 46 -14.26 24.96 25.80
N LYS A 47 -14.22 23.83 26.52
CA LYS A 47 -13.79 23.81 27.94
C LYS A 47 -12.35 24.26 28.13
N LYS A 48 -11.45 23.90 27.22
CA LYS A 48 -10.05 24.31 27.26
C LYS A 48 -9.90 25.82 27.05
N ILE A 49 -10.68 26.39 26.14
CA ILE A 49 -10.75 27.84 25.92
C ILE A 49 -11.30 28.54 27.17
N GLN A 50 -12.40 28.05 27.77
CA GLN A 50 -12.96 28.60 29.01
C GLN A 50 -11.95 28.57 30.17
N LEU A 51 -11.19 27.47 30.31
CA LEU A 51 -10.12 27.36 31.31
C LEU A 51 -9.02 28.39 31.08
N ALA A 52 -8.57 28.55 29.84
CA ALA A 52 -7.54 29.54 29.50
C ALA A 52 -8.00 30.97 29.81
N GLN A 53 -9.26 31.31 29.50
CA GLN A 53 -9.84 32.62 29.82
C GLN A 53 -9.95 32.87 31.34
N LEU A 54 -10.35 31.85 32.10
CA LEU A 54 -10.39 31.93 33.57
C LEU A 54 -8.99 32.13 34.17
N GLU A 55 -7.97 31.46 33.61
CA GLU A 55 -6.58 31.61 34.05
C GLU A 55 -6.01 32.99 33.68
N GLU A 56 -6.31 33.49 32.49
CA GLU A 56 -5.91 34.83 32.04
C GLU A 56 -6.54 35.94 32.88
N SER A 57 -7.85 35.85 33.14
CA SER A 57 -8.56 36.80 34.02
C SER A 57 -8.00 36.82 35.45
N LEU A 58 -7.60 35.64 35.96
CA LEU A 58 -6.95 35.54 37.25
C LEU A 58 -5.57 36.23 37.24
N LEU A 59 -4.76 36.02 36.20
CA LEU A 59 -3.46 36.68 36.05
C LEU A 59 -3.57 38.20 35.91
N GLU A 60 -4.52 38.70 35.11
CA GLU A 60 -4.78 40.13 34.95
C GLU A 60 -5.19 40.77 36.29
N THR A 61 -6.06 40.09 37.04
CA THR A 61 -6.50 40.59 38.35
C THR A 61 -5.36 40.57 39.37
N LEU A 62 -4.48 39.57 39.33
CA LEU A 62 -3.26 39.54 40.15
C LEU A 62 -2.30 40.68 39.80
N ALA A 63 -2.18 41.04 38.52
CA ALA A 63 -1.30 42.12 38.07
C ALA A 63 -1.82 43.51 38.44
N THR A 64 -3.14 43.68 38.55
CA THR A 64 -3.80 44.98 38.82
C THR A 64 -4.19 45.20 40.28
N ALA A 65 -4.20 44.16 41.12
CA ALA A 65 -4.58 44.27 42.52
C ALA A 65 -3.51 44.95 43.40
N GLN A 66 -3.87 46.09 44.01
CA GLN A 66 -3.08 46.77 45.06
C GLN A 66 -3.50 46.35 46.49
N GLY A 67 -4.30 45.29 46.65
CA GLY A 67 -4.90 44.83 47.91
C GLY A 67 -4.94 43.30 48.09
N ASN A 68 -5.64 42.81 49.12
CA ASN A 68 -5.58 41.40 49.56
C ASN A 68 -6.11 40.41 48.50
N ILE A 69 -5.17 39.68 47.91
CA ILE A 69 -5.34 38.69 46.84
C ILE A 69 -6.39 37.59 47.17
N LEU A 70 -6.64 37.34 48.47
CA LEU A 70 -7.60 36.35 48.97
C LEU A 70 -9.08 36.76 48.84
N GLU A 71 -9.39 38.00 48.44
CA GLU A 71 -10.78 38.43 48.24
C GLU A 71 -11.40 37.86 46.96
N ASN A 72 -10.58 37.38 46.02
CA ASN A 72 -11.04 36.86 44.74
C ASN A 72 -11.53 35.40 44.80
N LYS A 73 -12.27 35.08 45.87
CA LYS A 73 -12.77 33.73 46.15
C LYS A 73 -13.69 33.22 45.05
N GLU A 74 -14.40 34.09 44.34
CA GLU A 74 -15.33 33.70 43.27
C GLU A 74 -14.61 33.22 42.01
N LEU A 75 -13.62 33.96 41.50
CA LEU A 75 -12.81 33.52 40.34
C LEU A 75 -12.03 32.24 40.65
N ILE A 76 -11.40 32.17 41.82
CA ILE A 76 -10.68 30.97 42.28
C ILE A 76 -11.64 29.78 42.43
N LYS A 77 -12.85 30.00 42.96
CA LYS A 77 -13.88 28.97 43.07
C LYS A 77 -14.37 28.51 41.70
N SER A 78 -14.61 29.41 40.75
CA SER A 78 -15.01 29.08 39.37
C SER A 78 -13.92 28.30 38.62
N LEU A 79 -12.65 28.67 38.77
CA LEU A 79 -11.51 27.92 38.23
C LEU A 79 -11.43 26.51 38.83
N ASN A 80 -11.52 26.40 40.16
CA ASN A 80 -11.48 25.12 40.86
C ASN A 80 -12.70 24.25 40.54
N GLN A 81 -13.90 24.83 40.40
CA GLN A 81 -15.10 24.12 39.98
C GLN A 81 -15.02 23.65 38.52
N THR A 82 -14.42 24.46 37.64
CA THR A 82 -14.21 24.06 36.24
C THR A 82 -13.19 22.93 36.16
N LYS A 83 -12.09 22.99 36.93
CA LYS A 83 -11.08 21.92 37.04
C LYS A 83 -11.63 20.65 37.70
N ALA A 84 -12.50 20.77 38.71
CA ALA A 84 -13.10 19.66 39.43
C ALA A 84 -14.46 19.22 38.84
N SER A 85 -14.84 19.73 37.67
CA SER A 85 -16.17 19.49 37.09
C SER A 85 -16.38 18.00 36.85
N SER A 86 -17.45 17.43 37.43
CA SER A 86 -17.92 16.06 37.15
C SER A 86 -18.08 15.78 35.65
N ALA A 87 -18.38 16.81 34.85
CA ALA A 87 -18.47 16.72 33.40
C ALA A 87 -17.13 16.37 32.72
N LEU A 88 -15.97 16.72 33.30
CA LEU A 88 -14.67 16.27 32.79
C LEU A 88 -14.49 14.77 32.99
N ILE A 89 -14.88 14.24 34.16
CA ILE A 89 -14.81 12.80 34.46
C ILE A 89 -15.74 12.03 33.52
N GLN A 90 -16.96 12.53 33.31
CA GLN A 90 -17.91 11.93 32.36
C GLN A 90 -17.39 12.00 30.91
N SER A 91 -16.78 13.12 30.51
CA SER A 91 -16.13 13.29 29.20
C SER A 91 -14.99 12.29 28.99
N HIS A 92 -14.17 12.01 30.01
CA HIS A 92 -13.14 10.97 29.94
C HIS A 92 -13.74 9.56 29.78
N ARG A 93 -14.77 9.22 30.56
CA ARG A 93 -15.46 7.92 30.41
C ARG A 93 -16.07 7.74 29.04
N LEU A 94 -16.73 8.78 28.52
CA LEU A 94 -17.32 8.78 27.18
C LEU A 94 -16.22 8.64 26.11
N GLN A 95 -15.10 9.34 26.25
CA GLN A 95 -13.96 9.20 25.35
C GLN A 95 -13.47 7.75 25.29
N THR A 96 -13.22 7.14 26.45
CA THR A 96 -12.75 5.74 26.51
C THR A 96 -13.75 4.79 25.87
N SER A 97 -15.06 5.00 26.07
CA SER A 97 -16.10 4.19 25.42
C SER A 97 -16.08 4.34 23.90
N LEU A 98 -15.93 5.57 23.37
CA LEU A 98 -15.88 5.82 21.93
C LEU A 98 -14.59 5.28 21.30
N ASP A 99 -13.48 5.31 22.04
CA ASP A 99 -12.20 4.76 21.61
C ASP A 99 -12.28 3.22 21.52
N GLN A 100 -12.84 2.56 22.53
CA GLN A 100 -13.09 1.11 22.49
C GLN A 100 -13.98 0.70 21.32
N GLU A 101 -15.02 1.47 21.04
CA GLU A 101 -15.89 1.23 19.89
C GLU A 101 -15.13 1.37 18.56
N SER A 102 -14.18 2.32 18.50
CA SER A 102 -13.34 2.57 17.33
C SER A 102 -12.26 1.52 17.12
N ASP A 103 -11.78 0.90 18.20
CA ASP A 103 -10.78 -0.17 18.14
C ASP A 103 -11.27 -1.36 17.31
N THR A 104 -12.59 -1.54 17.19
CA THR A 104 -13.21 -2.54 16.31
C THR A 104 -12.78 -2.40 14.84
N TYR A 105 -12.46 -1.19 14.39
CA TYR A 105 -12.07 -0.88 13.01
C TYR A 105 -10.54 -0.76 12.84
N LEU A 106 -9.78 -0.79 13.94
CA LEU A 106 -8.33 -0.63 13.94
C LEU A 106 -7.60 -1.68 13.08
N PRO A 107 -7.95 -2.98 13.10
CA PRO A 107 -7.26 -4.00 12.31
C PRO A 107 -7.29 -3.72 10.80
N LEU A 108 -8.41 -3.19 10.29
CA LEU A 108 -8.55 -2.83 8.88
C LEU A 108 -7.62 -1.66 8.51
N ALA A 109 -7.56 -0.63 9.37
CA ALA A 109 -6.69 0.53 9.16
C ALA A 109 -5.20 0.15 9.25
N GLU A 110 -4.84 -0.78 10.15
CA GLU A 110 -3.48 -1.34 10.25
C GLU A 110 -3.10 -2.04 8.96
N THR A 111 -3.92 -3.01 8.54
CA THR A 111 -3.72 -3.79 7.32
C THR A 111 -3.60 -2.91 6.07
N ALA A 112 -4.46 -1.89 5.96
CA ALA A 112 -4.43 -0.94 4.85
C ALA A 112 -3.16 -0.07 4.86
N SER A 113 -2.72 0.39 6.03
CA SER A 113 -1.49 1.17 6.17
C SER A 113 -0.26 0.34 5.80
N GLU A 114 -0.19 -0.92 6.26
CA GLU A 114 0.90 -1.85 5.93
C GLU A 114 0.97 -2.12 4.43
N MET A 115 -0.17 -2.37 3.79
CA MET A 115 -0.23 -2.52 2.33
C MET A 115 0.33 -1.30 1.61
N TYR A 116 -0.10 -0.09 1.98
CA TYR A 116 0.42 1.12 1.37
C TYR A 116 1.94 1.17 1.44
N PHE A 117 2.55 0.89 2.60
CA PHE A 117 4.01 0.91 2.74
C PHE A 117 4.70 -0.16 1.90
N VAL A 118 4.19 -1.39 1.89
CA VAL A 118 4.72 -2.48 1.04
C VAL A 118 4.70 -2.08 -0.43
N ILE A 119 3.64 -1.42 -0.89
CA ILE A 119 3.50 -1.01 -2.29
C ILE A 119 4.42 0.17 -2.61
N THR A 120 4.54 1.14 -1.72
CA THR A 120 5.48 2.25 -1.91
C THR A 120 6.92 1.76 -1.95
N ASP A 121 7.23 0.66 -1.26
CA ASP A 121 8.55 0.05 -1.29
C ASP A 121 8.89 -0.62 -2.62
N LEU A 122 7.91 -0.92 -3.49
CA LEU A 122 8.17 -1.43 -4.85
C LEU A 122 8.98 -0.44 -5.69
N CYS A 123 8.90 0.87 -5.41
CA CYS A 123 9.69 1.87 -6.10
C CYS A 123 11.21 1.70 -5.90
N LYS A 124 11.62 0.99 -4.84
CA LYS A 124 13.03 0.68 -4.55
C LYS A 124 13.59 -0.36 -5.53
N ILE A 125 12.72 -1.20 -6.09
CA ILE A 125 13.11 -2.20 -7.09
C ILE A 125 13.15 -1.54 -8.47
N TYR A 126 12.08 -0.81 -8.84
CA TYR A 126 12.08 0.01 -10.04
C TYR A 126 11.42 1.36 -9.81
N ASN A 127 12.10 2.44 -10.21
CA ASN A 127 11.69 3.82 -9.97
C ASN A 127 10.32 4.19 -10.58
N MET A 128 9.85 3.41 -11.56
CA MET A 128 8.52 3.59 -12.18
C MET A 128 7.37 3.12 -11.28
N TYR A 129 7.61 2.23 -10.31
CA TYR A 129 6.59 1.74 -9.37
C TYR A 129 6.36 2.70 -8.20
N ARG A 130 6.15 3.98 -8.50
CA ARG A 130 5.88 5.02 -7.49
C ARG A 130 4.38 5.20 -7.31
N LEU A 131 3.83 4.59 -6.26
CA LEU A 131 2.46 4.83 -5.84
C LEU A 131 2.39 6.03 -4.89
N SER A 132 1.40 6.91 -5.10
CA SER A 132 1.12 8.01 -4.19
C SER A 132 -0.06 7.68 -3.27
N LEU A 133 -0.12 8.31 -2.10
CA LEU A 133 -1.28 8.22 -1.20
C LEU A 133 -2.57 8.66 -1.91
N ALA A 134 -2.50 9.68 -2.78
CA ALA A 134 -3.63 10.17 -3.56
C ALA A 134 -4.19 9.11 -4.54
N SER A 135 -3.38 8.14 -4.97
CA SER A 135 -3.82 7.00 -5.78
C SER A 135 -4.38 5.86 -4.93
N PHE A 136 -3.90 5.71 -3.69
CA PHE A 136 -4.35 4.66 -2.77
C PHE A 136 -5.71 4.97 -2.12
N LEU A 137 -5.94 6.21 -1.68
CA LEU A 137 -7.17 6.59 -0.98
C LEU A 137 -8.46 6.30 -1.77
N PRO A 138 -8.55 6.55 -3.09
CA PRO A 138 -9.73 6.18 -3.87
C PRO A 138 -9.99 4.67 -3.94
N LEU A 139 -8.93 3.85 -3.95
CA LEU A 139 -9.05 2.38 -3.91
C LEU A 139 -9.58 1.94 -2.54
N PHE A 140 -9.03 2.50 -1.47
CA PHE A 140 -9.47 2.26 -0.10
C PHE A 140 -10.95 2.62 0.08
N HIS A 141 -11.35 3.82 -0.35
CA HIS A 141 -12.76 4.25 -0.27
C HIS A 141 -13.70 3.33 -1.04
N ARG A 142 -13.32 2.90 -2.26
CA ARG A 142 -14.12 1.97 -3.06
C ARG A 142 -14.20 0.57 -2.43
N ALA A 143 -13.18 0.15 -1.67
CA ALA A 143 -13.25 -1.09 -0.91
C ALA A 143 -14.33 -1.02 0.19
N LEU A 144 -14.52 0.15 0.81
CA LEU A 144 -15.49 0.36 1.89
C LEU A 144 -16.97 0.46 1.43
N GLN A 145 -17.25 0.73 0.15
CA GLN A 145 -18.61 1.01 -0.35
C GLN A 145 -19.56 -0.20 -0.46
N GLU A 146 -19.16 -1.37 0.02
CA GLU A 146 -19.96 -2.60 -0.10
C GLU A 146 -21.13 -2.63 0.89
N SER A 147 -22.29 -3.17 0.47
CA SER A 147 -23.60 -2.92 1.09
C SER A 147 -24.03 -3.88 2.19
N GLU A 148 -23.34 -5.00 2.39
CA GLU A 148 -23.80 -6.05 3.33
C GLU A 148 -23.13 -5.93 4.69
N SER A 149 -23.90 -5.52 5.71
CA SER A 149 -23.50 -5.56 7.12
C SER A 149 -23.68 -6.97 7.68
N THR A 150 -22.57 -7.71 7.82
CA THR A 150 -22.53 -9.03 8.46
C THR A 150 -21.58 -9.03 9.65
N ASP A 151 -21.68 -10.01 10.55
CA ASP A 151 -20.73 -10.18 11.66
C ASP A 151 -19.27 -10.37 11.18
N VAL A 152 -19.09 -10.70 9.90
CA VAL A 152 -17.80 -10.93 9.23
C VAL A 152 -17.37 -9.75 8.33
N ARG A 153 -18.08 -8.62 8.40
CA ARG A 153 -17.90 -7.43 7.57
C ARG A 153 -16.45 -6.96 7.48
N MET A 154 -15.76 -6.86 8.62
CA MET A 154 -14.38 -6.36 8.65
C MET A 154 -13.41 -7.27 7.88
N SER A 155 -13.57 -8.59 8.00
CA SER A 155 -12.75 -9.54 7.26
C SER A 155 -13.04 -9.49 5.75
N MET A 156 -14.32 -9.33 5.37
CA MET A 156 -14.70 -9.15 3.96
C MET A 156 -14.08 -7.87 3.37
N LEU A 157 -14.16 -6.76 4.09
CA LEU A 157 -13.52 -5.49 3.69
C LEU A 157 -12.02 -5.63 3.51
N GLU A 158 -11.36 -6.33 4.43
CA GLU A 158 -9.93 -6.59 4.37
C GLU A 158 -9.57 -7.43 3.13
N SER A 159 -10.27 -8.54 2.89
CA SER A 159 -10.08 -9.39 1.71
C SER A 159 -10.36 -8.65 0.41
N ARG A 160 -11.39 -7.81 0.37
CA ARG A 160 -11.73 -6.98 -0.78
C ARG A 160 -10.65 -5.95 -1.05
N LEU A 161 -10.17 -5.25 -0.02
CA LEU A 161 -9.08 -4.30 -0.15
C LEU A 161 -7.82 -4.98 -0.71
N LYS A 162 -7.45 -6.16 -0.16
CA LYS A 162 -6.34 -6.99 -0.65
C LYS A 162 -6.46 -7.26 -2.15
N ASN A 163 -7.61 -7.75 -2.59
CA ASN A 163 -7.84 -8.09 -3.99
C ASN A 163 -7.79 -6.86 -4.90
N MET A 164 -8.43 -5.76 -4.50
CA MET A 164 -8.43 -4.52 -5.29
C MET A 164 -7.03 -3.92 -5.45
N VAL A 165 -6.26 -3.92 -4.35
CA VAL A 165 -4.87 -3.45 -4.34
C VAL A 165 -4.01 -4.36 -5.20
N TYR A 166 -4.13 -5.68 -5.04
CA TYR A 166 -3.41 -6.67 -5.86
C TYR A 166 -3.69 -6.48 -7.35
N GLU A 167 -4.96 -6.41 -7.75
CA GLU A 167 -5.32 -6.20 -9.16
C GLU A 167 -4.79 -4.87 -9.70
N TYR A 168 -4.86 -3.80 -8.90
CA TYR A 168 -4.35 -2.49 -9.31
C TYR A 168 -2.85 -2.56 -9.61
N ILE A 169 -2.08 -3.21 -8.74
CA ILE A 169 -0.63 -3.37 -8.88
C ILE A 169 -0.29 -4.33 -10.03
N CYS A 170 -1.02 -5.44 -10.18
CA CYS A 170 -0.81 -6.37 -11.29
C CYS A 170 -1.10 -5.71 -12.65
N ARG A 171 -2.11 -4.84 -12.73
CA ARG A 171 -2.42 -4.09 -13.95
C ARG A 171 -1.34 -3.08 -14.33
N SER A 172 -0.66 -2.46 -13.36
CA SER A 172 0.53 -1.63 -13.65
C SER A 172 1.71 -2.50 -14.06
N LEU A 173 2.06 -3.49 -13.22
CA LEU A 173 3.17 -4.41 -13.46
C LEU A 173 3.11 -5.06 -14.85
N PHE A 174 2.00 -5.70 -15.22
CA PHE A 174 1.91 -6.48 -16.44
C PHE A 174 2.25 -5.66 -17.70
N LYS A 175 1.70 -4.45 -17.79
CA LYS A 175 1.95 -3.55 -18.93
C LYS A 175 3.41 -3.13 -19.02
N GLU A 176 4.06 -2.96 -17.87
CA GLU A 176 5.43 -2.48 -17.79
C GLU A 176 6.44 -3.61 -17.96
N TRP A 177 6.15 -4.81 -17.45
CA TRP A 177 6.96 -6.01 -17.67
C TRP A 177 6.98 -6.45 -19.12
N ASP A 178 5.85 -6.38 -19.83
CA ASP A 178 5.80 -6.70 -21.26
C ASP A 178 6.64 -5.70 -22.08
N VAL A 179 6.56 -4.40 -21.75
CA VAL A 179 7.38 -3.37 -22.41
C VAL A 179 8.85 -3.52 -22.06
N PHE A 180 9.19 -3.77 -20.79
CA PHE A 180 10.57 -3.94 -20.33
C PHE A 180 11.23 -5.18 -20.94
N THR A 181 10.54 -6.32 -20.88
CA THR A 181 11.02 -7.56 -21.51
C THR A 181 11.07 -7.41 -23.02
N GLY A 182 10.08 -6.78 -23.65
CA GLY A 182 10.07 -6.46 -25.07
C GLY A 182 11.23 -5.57 -25.51
N LEU A 183 11.59 -4.55 -24.71
CA LEU A 183 12.72 -3.66 -24.99
C LEU A 183 14.05 -4.36 -24.82
N ILE A 184 14.27 -5.08 -23.70
CA ILE A 184 15.53 -5.80 -23.46
C ILE A 184 15.72 -6.91 -24.49
N VAL A 185 14.71 -7.75 -24.71
CA VAL A 185 14.76 -8.81 -25.71
C VAL A 185 14.90 -8.18 -27.10
N GLY A 186 14.14 -7.13 -27.40
CA GLY A 186 14.21 -6.42 -28.68
C GLY A 186 15.58 -5.84 -28.98
N ASP A 187 16.24 -5.21 -28.01
CA ASP A 187 17.58 -4.64 -28.16
C ASP A 187 18.65 -5.74 -28.27
N MET A 188 18.58 -6.77 -27.42
CA MET A 188 19.47 -7.94 -27.51
C MET A 188 19.32 -8.66 -28.86
N VAL A 189 18.09 -8.81 -29.35
CA VAL A 189 17.76 -9.39 -30.67
C VAL A 189 18.32 -8.49 -31.77
N ARG A 190 18.10 -7.18 -31.72
CA ARG A 190 18.53 -6.23 -32.76
C ARG A 190 20.05 -6.20 -32.92
N GLU A 191 20.80 -6.13 -31.82
CA GLU A 191 22.27 -6.11 -31.84
C GLU A 191 22.84 -7.41 -32.42
N LYS A 192 22.31 -8.56 -31.98
CA LYS A 192 22.77 -9.88 -32.45
C LYS A 192 22.31 -10.21 -33.87
N VAL A 193 21.11 -9.80 -34.28
CA VAL A 193 20.63 -9.94 -35.67
C VAL A 193 21.50 -9.09 -36.61
N SER A 194 21.86 -7.87 -36.23
CA SER A 194 22.80 -7.05 -37.02
C SER A 194 24.15 -7.74 -37.20
N LEU A 195 24.68 -8.34 -36.12
CA LEU A 195 25.92 -9.13 -36.18
C LEU A 195 25.77 -10.36 -37.09
N CYS A 196 24.71 -11.15 -36.97
CA CYS A 196 24.48 -12.34 -37.81
C CYS A 196 24.25 -12.01 -39.28
N LEU A 197 23.56 -10.91 -39.61
CA LEU A 197 23.40 -10.45 -40.99
C LEU A 197 24.73 -9.99 -41.60
N SER A 198 25.62 -9.40 -40.78
CA SER A 198 26.94 -8.95 -41.24
C SER A 198 27.99 -10.06 -41.36
N SER A 199 27.88 -11.13 -40.57
CA SER A 199 28.84 -12.25 -40.52
C SER A 199 28.35 -13.53 -41.23
N GLY A 200 27.11 -13.52 -41.74
CA GLY A 200 26.45 -14.70 -42.29
C GLY A 200 25.93 -15.62 -41.18
N LEU A 201 24.87 -16.39 -41.47
CA LEU A 201 24.43 -17.47 -40.59
C LEU A 201 25.58 -18.49 -40.50
N PRO A 202 25.96 -18.93 -39.28
CA PRO A 202 26.85 -20.07 -39.15
C PRO A 202 26.25 -21.25 -39.93
N GLU A 203 27.01 -21.83 -40.86
CA GLU A 203 26.68 -23.10 -41.52
C GLU A 203 26.70 -24.22 -40.47
N VAL A 204 25.65 -24.31 -39.67
CA VAL A 204 25.48 -25.36 -38.66
C VAL A 204 24.29 -26.19 -39.09
N PRO A 205 24.39 -27.54 -39.08
CA PRO A 205 23.24 -28.38 -39.33
C PRO A 205 22.23 -28.18 -38.20
N PHE A 206 21.14 -27.48 -38.50
CA PHE A 206 19.98 -27.44 -37.63
C PHE A 206 19.19 -28.75 -37.79
N PRO A 207 18.50 -29.21 -36.74
CA PRO A 207 17.61 -30.36 -36.84
C PRO A 207 16.60 -30.21 -37.98
N SER A 208 16.38 -31.29 -38.74
CA SER A 208 15.54 -31.29 -39.94
C SER A 208 14.05 -31.03 -39.68
N TRP A 209 13.61 -31.13 -38.42
CA TRP A 209 12.23 -30.84 -38.03
C TRP A 209 11.92 -29.35 -37.92
N ILE A 210 12.94 -28.48 -37.91
CA ILE A 210 12.77 -27.04 -37.77
C ILE A 210 12.52 -26.44 -39.16
N ASP A 211 11.37 -25.80 -39.34
CA ASP A 211 11.02 -25.12 -40.59
C ASP A 211 12.02 -24.02 -40.94
N GLN A 212 12.23 -23.81 -42.25
CA GLN A 212 13.17 -22.81 -42.76
C GLN A 212 12.89 -21.40 -42.24
N GLU A 213 11.61 -21.06 -42.05
CA GLU A 213 11.14 -19.79 -41.51
C GLU A 213 11.57 -19.54 -40.04
N ARG A 214 11.86 -20.62 -39.29
CA ARG A 214 12.22 -20.56 -37.87
C ARG A 214 13.72 -20.60 -37.63
N LEU A 215 14.52 -20.93 -38.65
CA LEU A 215 15.98 -21.11 -38.52
C LEU A 215 16.68 -19.87 -37.97
N MET A 216 16.29 -18.68 -38.42
CA MET A 216 16.90 -17.43 -37.93
C MET A 216 16.61 -17.19 -36.44
N ALA A 217 15.38 -17.45 -35.99
CA ALA A 217 15.01 -17.31 -34.58
C ALA A 217 15.77 -18.31 -33.68
N VAL A 218 15.95 -19.55 -34.17
CA VAL A 218 16.68 -20.60 -33.46
C VAL A 218 18.19 -20.31 -33.43
N ALA A 219 18.76 -19.79 -34.52
CA ALA A 219 20.15 -19.34 -34.56
C ALA A 219 20.40 -18.19 -33.58
N LEU A 220 19.47 -17.24 -33.52
CA LEU A 220 19.52 -16.14 -32.57
C LEU A 220 19.43 -16.63 -31.13
N LEU A 221 18.48 -17.52 -30.81
CA LEU A 221 18.38 -18.17 -29.50
C LEU A 221 19.69 -18.85 -29.09
N LYS A 222 20.32 -19.58 -30.01
CA LYS A 222 21.61 -20.25 -29.78
C LYS A 222 22.73 -19.27 -29.47
N SER A 223 22.80 -18.16 -30.20
CA SER A 223 23.86 -17.15 -30.03
C SER A 223 23.66 -16.26 -28.80
N THR A 224 22.42 -15.95 -28.46
CA THR A 224 22.07 -15.04 -27.36
C THR A 224 22.01 -15.79 -26.03
N PHE A 225 21.53 -17.04 -26.02
CA PHE A 225 21.37 -17.86 -24.80
C PHE A 225 21.91 -19.29 -24.99
N PRO A 226 23.23 -19.47 -25.10
CA PRO A 226 23.83 -20.77 -25.44
C PRO A 226 23.54 -21.87 -24.42
N VAL A 227 23.48 -21.52 -23.12
CA VAL A 227 23.17 -22.47 -22.04
C VAL A 227 21.72 -22.96 -22.14
N LEU A 228 20.78 -22.06 -22.42
CA LEU A 228 19.37 -22.40 -22.60
C LEU A 228 19.16 -23.25 -23.87
N TYR A 229 19.83 -22.88 -24.96
CA TYR A 229 19.78 -23.67 -26.19
C TYR A 229 20.25 -25.11 -25.97
N GLN A 230 21.34 -25.28 -25.20
CA GLN A 230 21.87 -26.60 -24.88
C GLN A 230 20.94 -27.40 -23.96
N SER A 231 20.30 -26.76 -22.98
CA SER A 231 19.35 -27.44 -22.06
C SER A 231 18.04 -27.83 -22.73
N LEU A 232 17.62 -27.14 -23.80
CA LEU A 232 16.43 -27.48 -24.56
C LEU A 232 16.57 -28.77 -25.38
N CYS A 233 17.80 -29.23 -25.64
CA CYS A 233 18.09 -30.46 -26.41
C CYS A 233 17.29 -30.54 -27.72
N LEU A 234 17.30 -29.47 -28.54
CA LEU A 234 16.53 -29.38 -29.80
C LEU A 234 16.86 -30.48 -30.82
N ASN A 235 17.97 -31.20 -30.63
CA ASN A 235 18.35 -32.35 -31.46
C ASN A 235 17.45 -33.59 -31.24
N ASP A 236 16.72 -33.67 -30.13
CA ASP A 236 15.72 -34.72 -29.88
C ASP A 236 14.46 -34.47 -30.71
N SER A 237 14.52 -34.91 -31.97
CA SER A 237 13.59 -34.53 -33.03
C SER A 237 12.18 -35.07 -32.79
N ASP A 238 12.03 -36.28 -32.24
CA ASP A 238 10.72 -36.94 -32.09
C ASP A 238 9.80 -36.20 -31.11
N GLN A 239 10.38 -35.72 -30.00
CA GLN A 239 9.63 -34.99 -28.99
C GLN A 239 9.26 -33.59 -29.45
N TRP A 240 10.21 -32.88 -30.07
CA TRP A 240 9.98 -31.52 -30.54
C TRP A 240 9.07 -31.45 -31.78
N PHE A 241 9.17 -32.43 -32.68
CA PHE A 241 8.28 -32.54 -33.84
C PHE A 241 6.83 -32.84 -33.42
N THR A 242 6.63 -33.73 -32.44
CA THR A 242 5.29 -34.00 -31.91
C THR A 242 4.72 -32.79 -31.16
N PHE A 243 5.57 -32.09 -30.41
CA PHE A 243 5.19 -30.88 -29.68
C PHE A 243 4.82 -29.72 -30.62
N SER A 244 5.62 -29.47 -31.66
CA SER A 244 5.44 -28.32 -32.57
C SER A 244 4.16 -28.39 -33.40
N ARG A 245 3.64 -29.60 -33.65
CA ARG A 245 2.40 -29.83 -34.42
C ARG A 245 1.14 -29.89 -33.56
N SER A 246 1.26 -29.87 -32.24
CA SER A 246 0.12 -29.88 -31.32
C SER A 246 -0.52 -28.49 -31.25
N SER A 247 -1.85 -28.41 -31.41
CA SER A 247 -2.61 -27.15 -31.29
C SER A 247 -2.65 -26.57 -29.87
N CYS A 248 -2.28 -27.35 -28.86
CA CYS A 248 -2.24 -26.94 -27.44
C CYS A 248 -0.84 -27.12 -26.84
N CYS A 249 0.21 -26.89 -27.63
CA CYS A 249 1.60 -27.04 -27.19
C CYS A 249 1.89 -26.28 -25.87
N ASP A 250 1.32 -25.09 -25.68
CA ASP A 250 1.53 -24.25 -24.48
C ASP A 250 1.00 -24.88 -23.17
N GLN A 251 0.02 -25.78 -23.25
CA GLN A 251 -0.57 -26.45 -22.09
C GLN A 251 0.16 -27.75 -21.73
N ARG A 252 0.91 -28.33 -22.69
CA ARG A 252 1.75 -29.50 -22.48
C ARG A 252 3.18 -29.04 -22.17
N ARG A 253 3.40 -28.40 -21.01
CA ARG A 253 4.77 -28.25 -20.52
C ARG A 253 5.42 -29.62 -20.43
N ARG A 254 6.64 -29.75 -20.96
CA ARG A 254 7.48 -30.93 -20.68
C ARG A 254 7.51 -31.12 -19.17
N SER A 255 7.14 -32.31 -18.70
CA SER A 255 7.42 -32.76 -17.34
C SER A 255 8.90 -32.47 -17.06
N PRO A 256 9.28 -31.92 -15.90
CA PRO A 256 10.65 -31.55 -15.64
C PRO A 256 11.49 -32.83 -15.51
N SER A 257 12.14 -33.24 -16.59
CA SER A 257 13.44 -33.91 -16.51
C SER A 257 14.54 -32.86 -16.28
N PHE A 258 14.28 -31.90 -15.38
CA PHE A 258 15.29 -31.04 -14.74
C PHE A 258 15.74 -31.76 -13.48
N SER A 259 16.39 -32.90 -13.65
CA SER A 259 17.03 -33.65 -12.56
C SER A 259 18.15 -34.48 -13.16
N ARG A 260 19.23 -33.82 -13.56
CA ARG A 260 20.61 -34.28 -13.45
C ARG A 260 21.55 -33.11 -13.69
#